data_AF-W3AKB7-F1
#
_entry.id   AF-W3AKB7-F1
#
_cell.length_a   1.000
_cell.length_b   1.000
_cell.length_c   1.000
_cell.angle_alpha   90.00
_cell.angle_beta   90.00
_cell.angle_gamma   90.00
#
_symmetry.space_group_name_H-M   'P 1'
#
loop_
_entity.id
_entity.type
_entity.pdbx_description
1 polymer ?
#
loop_
_entity_poly.entity_id
_entity_poly.type
_entity_poly.pdbx_seq_one_letter_code
_entity_poly.pdbx_strand_id
1 'polypeptide(L)'
;MTLKRIVKTCALMGALALIGAFAAFGEGWDDSSGSWQWIKDDGTAAVETWKSANGYWFYLDSSGLIARNKLIIENTEKGTNYYYVDSNGKLLRDAWKAVAIDPADRKNYRAQYWWYYFGNDGKAYKSNGGPLTDDQIRTIEGKKYAFDINGRMLYGWVDSSKVKIQDYDDSVWRYSDYYFGDWDDGHAAQGWKQMRVYVPKDEVYKDYWFYFDSNGKKAKAERRIIDNYNYYFDSDGHMTKSWAVTKQ
;
A
#
# COMPACT_ATOMS: atom_id res chain seq x y z
N MET A 1 -12.70 -3.76 -32.38
CA MET A 1 -13.61 -3.77 -31.23
C MET A 1 -13.18 -2.64 -30.31
N THR A 2 -13.89 -1.51 -30.37
CA THR A 2 -13.48 -0.22 -29.82
C THR A 2 -14.00 -0.06 -28.39
N LEU A 3 -13.08 0.10 -27.44
CA LEU A 3 -13.38 0.23 -26.01
C LEU A 3 -13.98 1.61 -25.73
N LYS A 4 -15.28 1.66 -25.38
CA LYS A 4 -15.99 2.89 -24.99
C LYS A 4 -15.44 3.40 -23.64
N ARG A 5 -14.92 4.64 -23.66
CA ARG A 5 -14.60 5.45 -22.48
C ARG A 5 -15.86 5.70 -21.64
N ILE A 6 -15.82 5.38 -20.35
CA ILE A 6 -16.79 5.90 -19.37
C ILE A 6 -16.17 7.18 -18.80
N VAL A 7 -16.57 8.32 -19.34
CA VAL A 7 -16.37 9.63 -18.72
C VAL A 7 -17.57 9.86 -17.81
N LYS A 8 -17.37 9.83 -16.49
CA LYS A 8 -18.38 10.31 -15.55
C LYS A 8 -18.19 11.81 -15.38
N THR A 9 -19.08 12.56 -16.01
CA THR A 9 -19.26 14.01 -15.86
C THR A 9 -19.54 14.34 -14.39
N CYS A 10 -18.74 15.21 -13.78
CA CYS A 10 -19.06 15.80 -12.48
C CYS A 10 -19.80 17.11 -12.74
N ALA A 11 -21.07 17.15 -12.34
CA ALA A 11 -21.93 18.31 -12.49
C ALA A 11 -21.47 19.46 -11.57
N LEU A 12 -21.35 20.66 -12.14
CA LEU A 12 -21.34 21.91 -11.39
C LEU A 12 -22.73 22.15 -10.78
N MET A 13 -22.80 22.22 -9.45
CA MET A 13 -23.90 22.75 -8.63
C MET A 13 -23.33 22.89 -7.21
N GLY A 14 -23.43 23.98 -6.47
CA GLY A 14 -23.98 25.32 -6.66
C GLY A 14 -23.51 26.13 -5.45
N ALA A 15 -23.39 27.45 -5.61
CA ALA A 15 -23.01 28.35 -4.52
C ALA A 15 -23.98 28.23 -3.34
N LEU A 16 -23.47 28.05 -2.11
CA LEU A 16 -24.27 28.23 -0.91
C LEU A 16 -24.13 29.69 -0.45
N ALA A 17 -25.28 30.36 -0.33
CA ALA A 17 -25.42 31.74 0.07
C ALA A 17 -25.19 31.95 1.57
N LEU A 18 -24.67 33.14 1.90
CA LEU A 18 -24.39 33.70 3.23
C LEU A 18 -25.52 33.51 4.25
N ILE A 19 -25.17 33.13 5.47
CA ILE A 19 -25.93 33.46 6.68
C ILE A 19 -24.99 34.17 7.66
N GLY A 20 -25.46 35.30 8.18
CA GLY A 20 -24.72 36.26 8.98
C GLY A 20 -24.30 35.79 10.38
N ALA A 21 -23.44 36.62 10.97
CA ALA A 21 -22.77 36.44 12.24
C ALA A 21 -23.71 36.11 13.41
N PHE A 22 -23.42 34.99 14.08
CA PHE A 22 -23.76 34.79 15.48
C PHE A 22 -22.46 34.74 16.27
N ALA A 23 -22.14 35.83 16.98
CA ALA A 23 -21.25 35.75 18.12
C ALA A 23 -22.03 35.09 19.27
N ALA A 24 -22.04 33.76 19.28
CA ALA A 24 -22.32 32.95 20.44
C ALA A 24 -21.08 32.05 20.61
N PHE A 25 -20.30 32.25 21.67
CA PHE A 25 -19.13 31.42 21.95
C PHE A 25 -19.58 29.97 22.20
N GLY A 26 -19.53 29.16 21.16
CA GLY A 26 -19.67 27.71 21.22
C GLY A 26 -18.77 27.12 20.16
N GLU A 27 -18.09 26.02 20.50
CA GLU A 27 -17.19 25.35 19.55
C GLU A 27 -17.88 25.04 18.22
N GLY A 28 -17.13 25.18 17.11
CA GLY A 28 -17.71 24.87 15.82
C GLY A 28 -16.78 25.07 14.63
N TRP A 29 -17.30 24.71 13.47
CA TRP A 29 -16.66 24.94 12.18
C TRP A 29 -16.78 26.41 11.77
N ASP A 30 -15.66 27.00 11.37
CA ASP A 30 -15.57 28.38 10.85
C ASP A 30 -14.77 28.40 9.55
N ASP A 31 -15.23 29.15 8.54
CA ASP A 31 -14.53 29.35 7.26
C ASP A 31 -14.29 30.83 6.92
N SER A 32 -14.44 31.73 7.90
CA SER A 32 -14.33 33.17 7.72
C SER A 32 -12.97 33.62 7.18
N SER A 33 -11.91 32.84 7.44
CA SER A 33 -10.54 33.07 6.97
C SER A 33 -10.25 32.53 5.55
N GLY A 34 -11.23 31.92 4.88
CA GLY A 34 -11.11 31.36 3.53
C GLY A 34 -10.71 29.88 3.48
N SER A 35 -10.44 29.25 4.62
CA SER A 35 -10.32 27.80 4.75
C SER A 35 -10.90 27.34 6.07
N TRP A 36 -11.57 26.18 6.08
CA TRP A 36 -12.23 25.65 7.27
C TRP A 36 -11.25 25.44 8.43
N GLN A 37 -11.70 25.83 9.62
CA GLN A 37 -11.10 25.64 10.92
C GLN A 37 -12.14 25.08 11.90
N TRP A 38 -11.68 24.50 13.00
CA TRP A 38 -12.54 24.25 14.15
C TRP A 38 -12.15 25.18 15.29
N ILE A 39 -13.04 26.10 15.67
CA ILE A 39 -12.82 27.04 16.76
C ILE A 39 -13.32 26.39 18.05
N LYS A 40 -12.47 26.38 19.09
CA LYS A 40 -12.79 25.88 20.43
C LYS A 40 -13.49 26.94 21.27
N ASP A 41 -13.95 26.56 22.46
CA ASP A 41 -14.69 27.47 23.36
C ASP A 41 -13.82 28.64 23.83
N ASP A 42 -12.50 28.44 23.90
CA ASP A 42 -11.49 29.46 24.22
C ASP A 42 -11.21 30.45 23.07
N GLY A 43 -11.92 30.31 21.93
CA GLY A 43 -11.78 31.13 20.74
C GLY A 43 -10.57 30.79 19.86
N THR A 44 -9.76 29.79 20.23
CA THR A 44 -8.59 29.36 19.44
C THR A 44 -8.92 28.19 18.52
N ALA A 45 -8.17 28.05 17.42
CA ALA A 45 -8.35 26.94 16.49
C ALA A 45 -7.81 25.63 17.08
N ALA A 46 -8.50 24.53 16.84
CA ALA A 46 -7.98 23.19 17.06
C ALA A 46 -6.89 22.90 16.02
N VAL A 47 -5.78 22.29 16.46
CA VAL A 47 -4.61 21.99 15.63
C VAL A 47 -4.24 20.52 15.77
N GLU A 48 -3.61 19.98 14.73
CA GLU A 48 -3.08 18.60 14.67
C GLU A 48 -4.09 17.53 15.12
N THR A 49 -5.36 17.71 14.79
CA THR A 49 -6.45 16.88 15.32
C THR A 49 -7.55 16.62 14.31
N TRP A 50 -8.31 15.55 14.53
CA TRP A 50 -9.44 15.17 13.70
C TRP A 50 -10.74 15.78 14.24
N LYS A 51 -11.55 16.35 13.34
CA LYS A 51 -12.93 16.74 13.62
C LYS A 51 -13.85 16.20 12.53
N SER A 52 -15.10 15.93 12.89
CA SER A 52 -16.09 15.41 11.95
C SER A 52 -17.19 16.41 11.64
N ALA A 53 -17.73 16.33 10.43
CA ALA A 53 -18.90 17.07 9.99
C ALA A 53 -19.63 16.24 8.94
N ASN A 54 -20.97 16.15 9.05
CA ASN A 54 -21.81 15.52 8.04
C ASN A 54 -21.38 14.09 7.65
N GLY A 55 -20.94 13.30 8.64
CA GLY A 55 -20.48 11.92 8.42
C GLY A 55 -19.07 11.78 7.82
N TYR A 56 -18.36 12.89 7.58
CA TYR A 56 -16.97 12.90 7.11
C TYR A 56 -16.02 13.33 8.21
N TRP A 57 -14.76 12.92 8.08
CA TRP A 57 -13.67 13.28 8.98
C TRP A 57 -12.65 14.15 8.26
N PHE A 58 -12.18 15.18 8.95
CA PHE A 58 -11.24 16.18 8.45
C PHE A 58 -10.12 16.35 9.47
N TYR A 59 -8.90 16.53 8.98
CA TYR A 59 -7.74 16.76 9.83
C TYR A 59 -7.38 18.25 9.82
N LEU A 60 -7.30 18.87 10.99
CA LEU A 60 -6.80 20.22 11.19
C LEU A 60 -5.28 20.12 11.33
N ASP A 61 -4.53 20.82 10.48
CA ASP A 61 -3.07 20.79 10.55
C ASP A 61 -2.51 21.70 11.65
N SER A 62 -1.19 21.89 11.70
CA SER A 62 -0.53 22.71 12.72
C SER A 62 -0.89 24.21 12.65
N SER A 63 -1.47 24.67 11.54
CA SER A 63 -2.02 26.03 11.40
C SER A 63 -3.50 26.13 11.81
N GLY A 64 -4.12 24.99 12.13
CA GLY A 64 -5.55 24.90 12.48
C GLY A 64 -6.48 24.98 11.28
N LEU A 65 -5.96 24.85 10.06
CA LEU A 65 -6.73 24.77 8.82
C LEU A 65 -6.94 23.30 8.43
N ILE A 66 -8.03 22.99 7.71
CA ILE A 66 -8.20 21.64 7.16
C ILE A 66 -7.11 21.29 6.15
N ALA A 67 -6.50 20.14 6.34
CA ALA A 67 -5.58 19.55 5.38
C ALA A 67 -6.34 19.03 4.14
N ARG A 68 -5.71 19.12 2.96
CA ARG A 68 -6.24 18.61 1.68
C ARG A 68 -5.14 17.93 0.88
N ASN A 69 -5.48 16.86 0.15
CA ASN A 69 -4.54 16.08 -0.68
C ASN A 69 -3.26 15.66 0.06
N LYS A 70 -3.36 15.33 1.36
CA LYS A 70 -2.21 15.19 2.24
C LYS A 70 -2.20 13.83 2.93
N LEU A 71 -1.02 13.21 2.98
CA LEU A 71 -0.75 12.08 3.87
C LEU A 71 -0.57 12.64 5.29
N ILE A 72 -1.40 12.18 6.22
CA ILE A 72 -1.34 12.53 7.63
C ILE A 72 -0.58 11.43 8.36
N ILE A 73 0.44 11.83 9.13
CA ILE A 73 1.27 10.94 9.94
C ILE A 73 0.94 11.22 11.40
N GLU A 74 0.33 10.26 12.06
CA GLU A 74 -0.10 10.37 13.44
C GLU A 74 0.76 9.45 14.31
N ASN A 75 1.58 10.03 15.17
CA ASN A 75 2.40 9.29 16.11
C ASN A 75 1.61 9.03 17.40
N THR A 76 1.51 7.77 17.80
CA THR A 76 0.86 7.35 19.03
C THR A 76 1.84 6.57 19.89
N GLU A 77 1.52 6.35 21.17
CA GLU A 77 2.30 5.47 22.06
C GLU A 77 2.45 4.04 21.50
N LYS A 78 1.50 3.60 20.66
CA LYS A 78 1.48 2.27 20.03
C LYS A 78 2.18 2.25 18.66
N GLY A 79 2.73 3.37 18.21
CA GLY A 79 3.40 3.53 16.91
C GLY A 79 2.70 4.53 15.98
N THR A 80 3.16 4.57 14.74
CA THR A 80 2.72 5.55 13.74
C THR A 80 1.58 5.01 12.90
N ASN A 81 0.49 5.79 12.79
CA ASN A 81 -0.60 5.57 11.86
C ASN A 81 -0.48 6.53 10.68
N TYR A 82 -0.92 6.08 9.50
CA TYR A 82 -0.96 6.88 8.29
C TYR A 82 -2.40 6.97 7.79
N TYR A 83 -2.83 8.18 7.45
CA TYR A 83 -4.14 8.46 6.87
C TYR A 83 -3.95 9.32 5.63
N TYR A 84 -4.97 9.42 4.78
CA TYR A 84 -4.95 10.37 3.67
C TYR A 84 -6.25 11.16 3.64
N VAL A 85 -6.14 12.47 3.40
CA VAL A 85 -7.29 13.33 3.15
C VAL A 85 -7.33 13.73 1.68
N ASP A 86 -8.50 13.62 1.06
CA ASP A 86 -8.70 13.90 -0.37
C ASP A 86 -8.62 15.40 -0.70
N SER A 87 -8.93 15.77 -1.95
CA SER A 87 -8.90 17.17 -2.40
C SER A 87 -9.92 18.06 -1.68
N ASN A 88 -10.96 17.48 -1.09
CA ASN A 88 -11.96 18.18 -0.28
C ASN A 88 -11.63 18.14 1.22
N GLY A 89 -10.51 17.51 1.61
CA GLY A 89 -10.08 17.32 2.99
C GLY A 89 -10.75 16.15 3.71
N LYS A 90 -11.54 15.34 3.01
CA LYS A 90 -12.24 14.19 3.60
C LYS A 90 -11.28 13.02 3.78
N LEU A 91 -11.33 12.37 4.93
CA LEU A 91 -10.61 11.13 5.20
C LEU A 91 -10.95 10.07 4.15
N LEU A 92 -9.92 9.55 3.49
CA LEU A 92 -10.00 8.48 2.51
C LEU A 92 -10.15 7.12 3.22
N ARG A 93 -11.03 6.27 2.71
CA ARG A 93 -11.34 4.93 3.23
C ARG A 93 -11.57 3.96 2.08
N ASP A 94 -11.26 2.69 2.31
CA ASP A 94 -11.39 1.57 1.37
C ASP A 94 -10.90 1.91 -0.05
N ALA A 95 -9.70 2.50 -0.13
CA ALA A 95 -9.18 3.01 -1.39
C ALA A 95 -7.66 3.02 -1.46
N TRP A 96 -7.18 2.84 -2.68
CA TRP A 96 -5.78 3.06 -3.06
C TRP A 96 -5.46 4.54 -3.21
N LYS A 97 -4.23 4.92 -2.85
CA LYS A 97 -3.67 6.24 -3.16
C LYS A 97 -2.20 6.14 -3.52
N ALA A 98 -1.84 6.71 -4.67
CA ALA A 98 -0.47 7.04 -5.00
C ALA A 98 -0.07 8.35 -4.30
N VAL A 99 1.02 8.31 -3.53
CA VAL A 99 1.61 9.42 -2.82
C VAL A 99 3.00 9.67 -3.39
N ALA A 100 3.31 10.93 -3.72
CA ALA A 100 4.61 11.27 -4.29
C ALA A 100 5.76 10.86 -3.37
N ILE A 101 6.83 10.32 -3.95
CA ILE A 101 8.08 10.06 -3.23
C ILE A 101 8.81 11.38 -3.08
N ASP A 102 9.43 11.60 -1.91
CA ASP A 102 10.32 12.74 -1.73
C ASP A 102 11.41 12.72 -2.82
N PRO A 103 11.64 13.83 -3.55
CA PRO A 103 12.69 13.89 -4.56
C PRO A 103 14.07 13.42 -4.07
N ALA A 104 14.40 13.63 -2.79
CA ALA A 104 15.65 13.18 -2.18
C ALA A 104 15.75 11.65 -2.08
N ASP A 105 14.62 10.98 -1.86
CA ASP A 105 14.52 9.52 -1.71
C ASP A 105 14.33 8.80 -3.05
N ARG A 106 13.82 9.50 -4.07
CA ARG A 106 13.45 8.90 -5.37
C ARG A 106 14.58 8.11 -6.03
N LYS A 107 15.83 8.53 -5.87
CA LYS A 107 17.01 7.83 -6.41
C LYS A 107 17.19 6.41 -5.86
N ASN A 108 16.61 6.11 -4.71
CA ASN A 108 16.75 4.83 -4.03
C ASN A 108 15.70 3.80 -4.45
N TYR A 109 14.78 4.15 -5.36
CA TYR A 109 13.66 3.28 -5.73
C TYR A 109 13.30 3.41 -7.22
N ARG A 110 12.86 2.30 -7.82
CA ARG A 110 12.28 2.25 -9.18
C ARG A 110 10.85 2.81 -9.19
N ALA A 111 10.15 2.73 -8.06
CA ALA A 111 8.81 3.30 -7.91
C ALA A 111 8.81 4.81 -8.19
N GLN A 112 7.74 5.29 -8.83
CA GLN A 112 7.56 6.73 -9.07
C GLN A 112 6.75 7.43 -7.98
N TYR A 113 5.96 6.65 -7.24
CA TYR A 113 5.12 7.05 -6.12
C TYR A 113 4.96 5.86 -5.16
N TRP A 114 4.64 6.14 -3.91
CA TRP A 114 4.24 5.14 -2.94
C TRP A 114 2.76 4.83 -3.07
N TRP A 115 2.43 3.55 -3.25
CA TRP A 115 1.06 3.09 -3.12
C TRP A 115 0.73 2.82 -1.65
N TYR A 116 -0.40 3.36 -1.21
CA TYR A 116 -1.02 3.08 0.07
C TYR A 116 -2.42 2.53 -0.18
N TYR A 117 -2.86 1.60 0.67
CA TYR A 117 -4.28 1.24 0.76
C TYR A 117 -4.81 1.63 2.14
N PHE A 118 -5.85 2.45 2.15
CA PHE A 118 -6.53 2.87 3.37
C PHE A 118 -7.73 1.98 3.62
N GLY A 119 -7.76 1.32 4.77
CA GLY A 119 -8.88 0.47 5.16
C GLY A 119 -10.14 1.27 5.51
N ASN A 120 -11.19 0.56 5.90
CA ASN A 120 -12.47 1.16 6.31
C ASN A 120 -12.35 2.12 7.52
N ASP A 121 -11.37 1.91 8.40
CA ASP A 121 -11.08 2.84 9.51
C ASP A 121 -10.28 4.08 9.07
N GLY A 122 -9.88 4.14 7.80
CA GLY A 122 -9.07 5.20 7.19
C GLY A 122 -7.58 5.06 7.44
N LYS A 123 -7.13 4.05 8.19
CA LYS A 123 -5.70 3.79 8.41
C LYS A 123 -5.12 3.06 7.21
N ALA A 124 -3.90 3.42 6.85
CA ALA A 124 -3.14 2.65 5.88
C ALA A 124 -2.86 1.24 6.43
N TYR A 125 -3.02 0.23 5.59
CA TYR A 125 -2.45 -1.08 5.86
C TYR A 125 -0.92 -0.98 5.91
N LYS A 126 -0.33 -1.62 6.91
CA LYS A 126 1.11 -1.61 7.16
C LYS A 126 1.54 -2.89 7.88
N SER A 127 2.83 -3.22 7.84
CA SER A 127 3.37 -4.28 8.68
C SER A 127 3.46 -3.83 10.16
N ASN A 128 3.65 -4.81 11.04
CA ASN A 128 3.94 -4.61 12.45
C ASN A 128 5.44 -4.40 12.73
N GLY A 129 6.29 -4.43 11.70
CA GLY A 129 7.75 -4.27 11.82
C GLY A 129 8.50 -5.57 12.12
N GLY A 130 7.76 -6.67 12.31
CA GLY A 130 8.31 -8.02 12.39
C GLY A 130 8.30 -8.75 11.05
N PRO A 131 8.50 -10.07 11.07
CA PRO A 131 8.44 -10.89 9.88
C PRO A 131 7.06 -10.85 9.21
N LEU A 132 7.03 -10.89 7.88
CA LEU A 132 5.81 -10.97 7.08
C LEU A 132 5.13 -12.33 7.27
N THR A 133 3.96 -12.33 7.88
CA THR A 133 3.10 -13.49 8.09
C THR A 133 1.83 -13.43 7.24
N ASP A 134 1.17 -14.58 7.04
CA ASP A 134 -0.02 -14.70 6.19
C ASP A 134 -1.17 -13.74 6.58
N ASP A 135 -1.33 -13.43 7.86
CA ASP A 135 -2.35 -12.48 8.36
C ASP A 135 -2.07 -11.02 7.97
N GLN A 136 -0.82 -10.71 7.61
CA GLN A 136 -0.41 -9.41 7.09
C GLN A 136 -0.58 -9.30 5.57
N ILE A 137 -0.86 -10.40 4.88
CA ILE A 137 -1.15 -10.42 3.44
C ILE A 137 -2.64 -10.09 3.23
N ARG A 138 -2.89 -8.90 2.70
CA ARG A 138 -4.22 -8.33 2.52
C ARG A 138 -4.80 -8.77 1.19
N THR A 139 -6.07 -9.19 1.22
CA THR A 139 -6.83 -9.44 -0.01
C THR A 139 -7.62 -8.19 -0.36
N ILE A 140 -7.28 -7.56 -1.47
CA ILE A 140 -7.90 -6.32 -1.95
C ILE A 140 -8.33 -6.58 -3.39
N GLU A 141 -9.62 -6.43 -3.68
CA GLU A 141 -10.19 -6.67 -5.03
C GLU A 141 -9.81 -8.07 -5.61
N GLY A 142 -9.73 -9.09 -4.76
CA GLY A 142 -9.40 -10.46 -5.14
C GLY A 142 -7.90 -10.75 -5.33
N LYS A 143 -7.03 -9.74 -5.20
CA LYS A 143 -5.57 -9.87 -5.30
C LYS A 143 -4.92 -9.77 -3.91
N LYS A 144 -3.72 -10.36 -3.76
CA LYS A 144 -2.96 -10.42 -2.51
C LYS A 144 -1.88 -9.34 -2.48
N TYR A 145 -1.81 -8.56 -1.40
CA TYR A 145 -0.87 -7.45 -1.23
C TYR A 145 -0.23 -7.49 0.15
N ALA A 146 0.96 -6.92 0.27
CA ALA A 146 1.59 -6.66 1.56
C ALA A 146 2.16 -5.24 1.58
N PHE A 147 2.38 -4.72 2.78
CA PHE A 147 2.78 -3.33 3.01
C PHE A 147 3.94 -3.29 4.01
N ASP A 148 4.86 -2.35 3.84
CA ASP A 148 5.96 -2.13 4.77
C ASP A 148 5.49 -1.47 6.08
N ILE A 149 6.43 -1.19 6.98
CA ILE A 149 6.13 -0.59 8.30
C ILE A 149 5.54 0.82 8.19
N ASN A 150 5.83 1.51 7.09
CA ASN A 150 5.37 2.87 6.76
C ASN A 150 4.09 2.86 5.93
N GLY A 151 3.48 1.70 5.70
CA GLY A 151 2.25 1.52 4.92
C GLY A 151 2.44 1.59 3.40
N ARG A 152 3.69 1.53 2.91
CA ARG A 152 3.99 1.52 1.48
C ARG A 152 3.80 0.11 0.95
N MET A 153 3.06 -0.04 -0.14
CA MET A 153 2.88 -1.32 -0.82
C MET A 153 4.22 -1.92 -1.21
N LEU A 154 4.42 -3.19 -0.83
CA LEU A 154 5.59 -3.95 -1.24
C LEU A 154 5.44 -4.40 -2.69
N TYR A 155 6.57 -4.52 -3.38
CA TYR A 155 6.67 -5.04 -4.73
C TYR A 155 8.00 -5.77 -4.91
N GLY A 156 8.12 -6.50 -6.01
CA GLY A 156 9.31 -7.29 -6.33
C GLY A 156 9.52 -8.42 -5.33
N TRP A 157 10.78 -8.84 -5.19
CA TRP A 157 11.18 -9.93 -4.32
C TRP A 157 11.33 -9.48 -2.86
N VAL A 158 10.59 -10.15 -1.96
CA VAL A 158 10.54 -9.80 -0.53
C VAL A 158 10.94 -11.00 0.33
N ASP A 159 11.91 -10.77 1.21
CA ASP A 159 12.31 -11.67 2.30
C ASP A 159 11.34 -11.46 3.47
N SER A 160 10.68 -12.54 3.92
CA SER A 160 9.69 -12.43 4.98
C SER A 160 10.31 -12.00 6.31
N SER A 161 11.59 -12.28 6.55
CA SER A 161 12.30 -11.87 7.77
C SER A 161 12.80 -10.41 7.73
N LYS A 162 12.91 -9.83 6.54
CA LYS A 162 13.42 -8.47 6.29
C LYS A 162 12.49 -7.73 5.33
N VAL A 163 11.33 -7.36 5.82
CA VAL A 163 10.23 -6.77 5.04
C VAL A 163 10.58 -5.36 4.56
N LYS A 164 11.10 -5.25 3.33
CA LYS A 164 11.43 -4.00 2.66
C LYS A 164 11.44 -4.16 1.14
N ILE A 165 11.40 -3.03 0.43
CA ILE A 165 11.60 -2.95 -1.02
C ILE A 165 13.10 -3.09 -1.34
N GLN A 166 13.46 -3.84 -2.39
CA GLN A 166 14.85 -4.16 -2.75
C GLN A 166 15.11 -4.04 -4.26
N ASP A 167 15.16 -2.81 -4.77
CA ASP A 167 15.25 -2.56 -6.23
C ASP A 167 16.62 -2.80 -6.88
N TYR A 168 17.70 -2.73 -6.11
CA TYR A 168 19.06 -2.69 -6.64
C TYR A 168 19.91 -3.91 -6.27
N ASP A 169 19.26 -4.96 -5.79
CA ASP A 169 19.90 -6.24 -5.51
C ASP A 169 19.23 -7.31 -6.34
N ASP A 170 19.74 -7.55 -7.54
CA ASP A 170 19.18 -8.53 -8.47
C ASP A 170 19.37 -9.99 -7.99
N SER A 171 19.99 -10.19 -6.82
CA SER A 171 20.21 -11.51 -6.23
C SER A 171 19.23 -11.88 -5.11
N VAL A 172 18.35 -10.95 -4.73
CA VAL A 172 17.41 -11.11 -3.59
C VAL A 172 16.46 -12.27 -3.76
N TRP A 173 16.14 -12.63 -5.00
CA TRP A 173 15.26 -13.75 -5.31
C TRP A 173 15.73 -15.03 -4.62
N ARG A 174 17.03 -15.21 -4.31
CA ARG A 174 17.56 -16.40 -3.65
C ARG A 174 17.14 -16.56 -2.20
N TYR A 175 16.93 -15.46 -1.47
CA TYR A 175 16.53 -15.51 -0.07
C TYR A 175 15.12 -14.99 0.17
N SER A 176 14.51 -14.31 -0.80
CA SER A 176 13.11 -13.91 -0.73
C SER A 176 12.16 -15.11 -0.64
N ASP A 177 10.99 -14.85 -0.05
CA ASP A 177 9.92 -15.82 0.16
C ASP A 177 8.65 -15.44 -0.62
N TYR A 178 8.57 -14.21 -1.11
CA TYR A 178 7.44 -13.71 -1.91
C TYR A 178 7.94 -12.94 -3.13
N TYR A 179 7.10 -12.86 -4.15
CA TYR A 179 7.25 -11.93 -5.27
C TYR A 179 5.94 -11.16 -5.47
N PHE A 180 5.96 -9.83 -5.30
CA PHE A 180 4.80 -8.94 -5.34
C PHE A 180 4.72 -8.13 -6.65
N GLY A 181 5.05 -8.74 -7.79
CA GLY A 181 4.97 -8.07 -9.10
C GLY A 181 5.87 -6.84 -9.21
N ASP A 182 5.52 -5.92 -10.11
CA ASP A 182 6.21 -4.64 -10.29
C ASP A 182 5.61 -3.54 -9.40
N TRP A 183 6.30 -2.40 -9.31
CA TRP A 183 5.96 -1.29 -8.41
C TRP A 183 4.59 -0.64 -8.68
N ASP A 184 4.04 -0.82 -9.90
CA ASP A 184 2.74 -0.31 -10.31
C ASP A 184 1.59 -1.33 -10.17
N ASP A 185 1.89 -2.57 -9.76
CA ASP A 185 0.92 -3.65 -9.66
C ASP A 185 0.89 -4.32 -8.28
N GLY A 186 2.05 -4.62 -7.67
CA GLY A 186 2.17 -4.94 -6.24
C GLY A 186 1.55 -6.24 -5.73
N HIS A 187 0.88 -7.01 -6.58
CA HIS A 187 0.18 -8.21 -6.13
C HIS A 187 1.09 -9.43 -6.09
N ALA A 188 0.87 -10.29 -5.09
CA ALA A 188 1.65 -11.51 -4.92
C ALA A 188 1.44 -12.46 -6.11
N ALA A 189 2.54 -12.98 -6.65
CA ALA A 189 2.48 -14.09 -7.58
C ALA A 189 1.85 -15.31 -6.91
N GLN A 190 1.03 -16.03 -7.67
CA GLN A 190 0.39 -17.28 -7.26
C GLN A 190 0.57 -18.31 -8.37
N GLY A 191 0.75 -19.57 -8.00
CA GLY A 191 0.97 -20.69 -8.91
C GLY A 191 2.35 -20.65 -9.59
N TRP A 192 2.43 -21.27 -10.76
CA TRP A 192 3.65 -21.34 -11.56
C TRP A 192 4.01 -19.99 -12.20
N LYS A 193 5.26 -19.58 -12.09
CA LYS A 193 5.84 -18.42 -12.79
C LYS A 193 7.23 -18.76 -13.32
N GLN A 194 7.46 -18.50 -14.60
CA GLN A 194 8.80 -18.47 -15.16
C GLN A 194 9.34 -17.05 -15.05
N MET A 195 10.51 -16.88 -14.46
CA MET A 195 11.09 -15.56 -14.21
C MET A 195 12.57 -15.55 -14.61
N ARG A 196 12.98 -14.45 -15.27
CA ARG A 196 14.37 -14.19 -15.62
C ARG A 196 15.07 -13.54 -14.44
N VAL A 197 16.07 -14.22 -13.88
CA VAL A 197 16.78 -13.80 -12.67
C VAL A 197 18.29 -13.78 -12.87
N TYR A 198 18.99 -12.84 -12.23
CA TYR A 198 20.45 -12.79 -12.25
C TYR A 198 21.03 -13.84 -11.28
N VAL A 199 21.97 -14.65 -11.74
CA VAL A 199 22.63 -15.69 -10.93
C VAL A 199 24.07 -15.26 -10.65
N PRO A 200 24.38 -14.72 -9.45
CA PRO A 200 25.70 -14.14 -9.20
C PRO A 200 26.86 -15.11 -9.36
N LYS A 201 26.64 -16.39 -9.04
CA LYS A 201 27.68 -17.42 -9.17
C LYS A 201 28.13 -17.62 -10.63
N ASP A 202 27.21 -17.44 -11.57
CA ASP A 202 27.44 -17.68 -12.98
C ASP A 202 27.56 -16.38 -13.79
N GLU A 203 27.37 -15.22 -13.13
CA GLU A 203 27.38 -13.88 -13.73
C GLU A 203 26.45 -13.72 -14.95
N VAL A 204 25.37 -14.49 -15.01
CA VAL A 204 24.41 -14.47 -16.13
C VAL A 204 22.97 -14.46 -15.65
N TYR A 205 22.09 -13.97 -16.51
CA TYR A 205 20.65 -14.13 -16.33
C TYR A 205 20.19 -15.50 -16.81
N LYS A 206 19.34 -16.16 -16.02
CA LYS A 206 18.72 -17.45 -16.35
C LYS A 206 17.22 -17.39 -16.15
N ASP A 207 16.49 -18.17 -16.93
CA ASP A 207 15.06 -18.36 -16.76
C ASP A 207 14.81 -19.55 -15.85
N TYR A 208 14.20 -19.29 -14.69
CA TYR A 208 13.86 -20.30 -13.70
C TYR A 208 12.36 -20.35 -13.46
N TRP A 209 11.87 -21.56 -13.18
CA TRP A 209 10.49 -21.79 -12.76
C TRP A 209 10.41 -21.69 -11.23
N PHE A 210 9.43 -20.93 -10.76
CA PHE A 210 9.08 -20.79 -9.36
C PHE A 210 7.61 -21.20 -9.18
N TYR A 211 7.29 -21.69 -7.98
CA TYR A 211 5.92 -21.94 -7.59
C TYR A 211 5.59 -21.17 -6.32
N PHE A 212 4.45 -20.50 -6.34
CA PHE A 212 3.92 -19.75 -5.21
C PHE A 212 2.57 -20.33 -4.79
N ASP A 213 2.32 -20.46 -3.48
CA ASP A 213 1.03 -20.94 -2.99
C ASP A 213 -0.09 -19.90 -3.13
N SER A 214 -1.27 -20.21 -2.59
CA SER A 214 -2.44 -19.33 -2.66
C SER A 214 -2.30 -18.03 -1.86
N ASN A 215 -1.35 -17.94 -0.91
CA ASN A 215 -1.00 -16.69 -0.24
C ASN A 215 0.22 -16.01 -0.88
N GLY A 216 0.79 -16.63 -1.91
CA GLY A 216 1.93 -16.12 -2.67
C GLY A 216 3.28 -16.47 -2.06
N LYS A 217 3.34 -17.39 -1.11
CA LYS A 217 4.61 -17.85 -0.54
C LYS A 217 5.29 -18.82 -1.48
N LYS A 218 6.56 -18.54 -1.78
CA LYS A 218 7.41 -19.32 -2.68
C LYS A 218 7.78 -20.66 -2.07
N ALA A 219 7.67 -21.72 -2.85
CA ALA A 219 8.19 -23.04 -2.49
C ALA A 219 9.73 -23.03 -2.47
N LYS A 220 10.36 -23.50 -1.39
CA LYS A 220 11.82 -23.49 -1.19
C LYS A 220 12.27 -24.68 -0.34
N ALA A 221 13.40 -25.28 -0.72
CA ALA A 221 14.02 -26.40 0.01
C ALA A 221 13.05 -27.55 0.31
N GLU A 222 12.19 -27.89 -0.65
CA GLU A 222 11.09 -28.83 -0.43
C GLU A 222 10.70 -29.60 -1.69
N ARG A 223 10.02 -30.73 -1.49
CA ARG A 223 9.31 -31.48 -2.53
C ARG A 223 7.82 -31.16 -2.45
N ARG A 224 7.19 -30.80 -3.58
CA ARG A 224 5.73 -30.62 -3.67
C ARG A 224 5.10 -31.51 -4.74
N ILE A 225 3.86 -31.91 -4.48
CA ILE A 225 2.98 -32.54 -5.47
C ILE A 225 2.05 -31.45 -5.98
N ILE A 226 2.12 -31.15 -7.27
CA ILE A 226 1.30 -30.14 -7.95
C ILE A 226 0.70 -30.81 -9.18
N ASP A 227 -0.63 -30.82 -9.28
CA ASP A 227 -1.37 -31.48 -10.35
C ASP A 227 -0.94 -32.95 -10.59
N ASN A 228 -0.72 -33.71 -9.51
CA ASN A 228 -0.23 -35.10 -9.49
C ASN A 228 1.23 -35.32 -9.96
N TYR A 229 2.02 -34.27 -10.15
CA TYR A 229 3.44 -34.38 -10.49
C TYR A 229 4.33 -33.97 -9.30
N ASN A 230 5.45 -34.67 -9.13
CA ASN A 230 6.46 -34.33 -8.13
C ASN A 230 7.44 -33.30 -8.66
N TYR A 231 7.59 -32.21 -7.92
CA TYR A 231 8.55 -31.15 -8.17
C TYR A 231 9.45 -30.95 -6.96
N TYR A 232 10.71 -30.63 -7.22
CA TYR A 232 11.71 -30.34 -6.22
C TYR A 232 12.16 -28.89 -6.39
N PHE A 233 12.24 -28.17 -5.27
CA PHE A 233 12.66 -26.78 -5.23
C PHE A 233 13.93 -26.68 -4.40
N ASP A 234 14.94 -26.02 -4.97
CA ASP A 234 16.19 -25.75 -4.27
C ASP A 234 16.00 -24.74 -3.14
N SER A 235 17.06 -24.51 -2.35
CA SER A 235 17.01 -23.58 -1.20
C SER A 235 16.67 -22.14 -1.59
N ASP A 236 16.97 -21.75 -2.82
CA ASP A 236 16.62 -20.44 -3.39
C ASP A 236 15.22 -20.41 -4.04
N GLY A 237 14.54 -21.56 -4.11
CA GLY A 237 13.17 -21.72 -4.56
C GLY A 237 12.98 -21.91 -6.06
N HIS A 238 14.06 -21.97 -6.87
CA HIS A 238 13.87 -22.38 -8.25
C HIS A 238 13.60 -23.90 -8.32
N MET A 239 12.74 -24.29 -9.26
CA MET A 239 12.44 -25.69 -9.53
C MET A 239 13.64 -26.35 -10.21
N THR A 240 14.11 -27.48 -9.66
CA THR A 240 15.13 -28.32 -10.30
C THR A 240 14.47 -29.36 -11.21
N LYS A 241 15.19 -29.77 -12.28
CA LYS A 241 14.68 -30.72 -13.29
C LYS A 241 14.11 -31.99 -12.63
N SER A 242 12.87 -32.31 -12.96
CA SER A 242 12.22 -33.59 -12.61
C SER A 242 12.50 -34.66 -13.67
N TRP A 243 12.68 -35.92 -13.26
CA TRP A 243 12.50 -37.10 -14.11
C TRP A 243 11.30 -37.93 -13.61
N ALA A 244 10.61 -38.53 -14.58
CA ALA A 244 9.19 -38.89 -14.55
C ALA A 244 8.73 -39.97 -13.56
N VAL A 245 7.42 -39.87 -13.29
CA VAL A 245 6.45 -40.78 -12.66
C VAL A 245 6.73 -42.27 -12.91
N THR A 246 6.90 -43.06 -11.85
CA THR A 246 6.52 -44.49 -11.88
C THR A 246 5.01 -44.57 -11.80
N LYS A 247 4.34 -44.95 -12.90
CA LYS A 247 2.96 -45.44 -12.84
C LYS A 247 2.95 -46.69 -11.96
N GLN A 248 1.89 -46.81 -11.15
CA GLN A 248 1.55 -48.02 -10.37
C GLN A 248 1.59 -49.28 -11.23
#